data_AF-A0A2G5LB89-F1
#
_entry.id   AF-A0A2G5LB89-F1
#
_cell.length_a   1.000
_cell.length_b   1.000
_cell.length_c   1.000
_cell.angle_alpha   90.00
_cell.angle_beta   90.00
_cell.angle_gamma   90.00
#
_symmetry.space_group_name_H-M   'P 1'
#
loop_
_entity.id
_entity.type
_entity.pdbx_description
1 polymer ?
#
loop_
_entity_poly.entity_id
_entity_poly.type
_entity_poly.pdbx_seq_one_letter_code
_entity_poly.pdbx_strand_id
1 'polypeptide(L)'
;MNFKRHFLVSLFFIGIFCLKGFSQSKPRVILEGDTANEVDDAYALSIILMDDSIDILALNATQWQASQWSTTNSMEDSHRLNQTLLGVMGLNTKTNRGGASRMYDWGDRAQHSAAAYEIIKQARAQEDGEKLNVIALGALTNVASAIFIEPEIADKIRLYWLGSSYDFEKGVLRRDDFNCAMDPYALTHLLFSTVEMHIIPVSVANKMTFEYEETRAKLENHFLGVFLLKVWDDHIDGGRTQRTIWDLTIVNAFLHPEWMEEVEITTSKDNGNRKVFYYKDFDADKMRTDFFQKIKFYERPSK
;
A
#
# COMPACT_ATOMS: atom_id res chain seq x y z
N MET A 1 -22.25 76.59 37.44
CA MET A 1 -21.61 75.28 37.73
C MET A 1 -22.37 74.20 36.95
N ASN A 2 -21.90 73.83 35.76
CA ASN A 2 -22.48 72.77 34.93
C ASN A 2 -21.43 71.68 34.75
N PHE A 3 -21.59 70.56 35.47
CA PHE A 3 -20.71 69.39 35.33
C PHE A 3 -21.30 68.45 34.27
N LYS A 4 -20.72 68.42 33.07
CA LYS A 4 -21.05 67.44 32.02
C LYS A 4 -20.25 66.16 32.25
N ARG A 5 -20.95 65.10 32.67
CA ARG A 5 -20.47 63.73 32.85
C ARG A 5 -20.14 63.12 31.47
N HIS A 6 -18.87 62.83 31.19
CA HIS A 6 -18.44 62.15 29.98
C HIS A 6 -18.55 60.64 30.19
N PHE A 7 -19.32 59.95 29.33
CA PHE A 7 -19.43 58.50 29.29
C PHE A 7 -18.39 57.98 28.28
N LEU A 8 -17.36 57.26 28.75
CA LEU A 8 -16.44 56.53 27.88
C LEU A 8 -17.16 55.26 27.40
N VAL A 9 -17.33 55.11 26.09
CA VAL A 9 -17.76 53.85 25.46
C VAL A 9 -16.51 53.16 24.93
N SER A 10 -16.06 52.11 25.61
CA SER A 10 -15.01 51.21 25.11
C SER A 10 -15.61 50.28 24.06
N LEU A 11 -15.24 50.45 22.79
CA LEU A 11 -15.53 49.49 21.73
C LEU A 11 -14.59 48.28 21.88
N PHE A 12 -15.15 47.12 22.24
CA PHE A 12 -14.49 45.83 22.12
C PHE A 12 -14.54 45.39 20.64
N PHE A 13 -13.40 45.43 19.95
CA PHE A 13 -13.23 44.76 18.66
C PHE A 13 -13.10 43.25 18.91
N ILE A 14 -14.18 42.51 18.67
CA ILE A 14 -14.13 41.05 18.60
C ILE A 14 -13.59 40.70 17.20
N GLY A 15 -12.30 40.37 17.14
CA GLY A 15 -11.71 39.79 15.93
C GLY A 15 -12.34 38.42 15.67
N ILE A 16 -13.04 38.31 14.54
CA ILE A 16 -13.50 37.02 14.02
C ILE A 16 -12.25 36.27 13.55
N PHE A 17 -11.73 35.40 14.41
CA PHE A 17 -10.78 34.37 13.99
C PHE A 17 -11.58 33.36 13.17
N CYS A 18 -11.49 33.46 11.84
CA CYS A 18 -11.86 32.36 10.95
C CYS A 18 -10.87 31.22 11.22
N LEU A 19 -11.23 30.34 12.16
CA LEU A 19 -10.70 28.99 12.19
C LEU A 19 -11.15 28.34 10.88
N LYS A 20 -10.28 28.33 9.87
CA LYS A 20 -10.41 27.34 8.80
C LYS A 20 -10.35 25.99 9.52
N GLY A 21 -11.51 25.37 9.70
CA GLY A 21 -11.56 23.97 10.08
C GLY A 21 -10.83 23.21 8.98
N PHE A 22 -9.59 22.78 9.26
CA PHE A 22 -8.99 21.70 8.51
C PHE A 22 -9.84 20.48 8.81
N SER A 23 -10.87 20.25 7.99
CA SER A 23 -11.35 18.88 7.80
C SER A 23 -10.14 18.14 7.28
N GLN A 24 -9.54 17.27 8.10
CA GLN A 24 -8.45 16.42 7.65
C GLN A 24 -8.99 15.59 6.49
N SER A 25 -8.56 15.89 5.27
CA SER A 25 -8.92 15.10 4.10
C SER A 25 -8.44 13.67 4.34
N LYS A 26 -9.29 12.69 4.01
CA LYS A 26 -8.90 11.28 4.09
C LYS A 26 -7.64 11.08 3.24
N PRO A 27 -6.61 10.36 3.74
CA PRO A 27 -5.45 10.02 2.93
C PRO A 27 -5.90 9.34 1.64
N ARG A 28 -5.43 9.85 0.50
CA ARG A 28 -5.78 9.34 -0.82
C ARG A 28 -4.80 8.22 -1.18
N VAL A 29 -5.34 7.04 -1.47
CA VAL A 29 -4.54 5.82 -1.64
C VAL A 29 -4.89 5.10 -2.94
N ILE A 30 -3.86 4.65 -3.66
CA ILE A 30 -3.97 3.59 -4.68
C ILE A 30 -3.31 2.32 -4.11
N LEU A 31 -3.99 1.19 -4.28
CA LEU A 31 -3.46 -0.12 -3.93
C LEU A 31 -2.99 -0.82 -5.20
N GLU A 32 -1.81 -1.44 -5.16
CA GLU A 32 -1.24 -2.25 -6.24
C GLU A 32 -1.06 -3.68 -5.71
N GLY A 33 -1.87 -4.63 -6.21
CA GLY A 33 -1.85 -6.02 -5.74
C GLY A 33 -1.57 -7.00 -6.86
N ASP A 34 -0.63 -7.89 -6.65
CA ASP A 34 -0.42 -9.12 -7.43
C ASP A 34 -1.23 -10.27 -6.83
N THR A 35 -2.46 -9.97 -6.42
CA THR A 35 -3.33 -10.73 -5.50
C THR A 35 -3.57 -12.19 -5.82
N ALA A 36 -3.28 -12.65 -7.04
CA ALA A 36 -3.32 -14.06 -7.41
C ALA A 36 -1.99 -14.81 -7.20
N ASN A 37 -0.94 -14.15 -6.70
CA ASN A 37 0.40 -14.68 -6.51
C ASN A 37 0.54 -15.47 -5.21
N GLU A 38 0.20 -14.84 -4.08
CA GLU A 38 0.30 -15.41 -2.73
C GLU A 38 -1.00 -15.20 -1.94
N VAL A 39 -1.09 -15.88 -0.79
CA VAL A 39 -2.28 -15.85 0.07
C VAL A 39 -2.45 -14.49 0.78
N ASP A 40 -1.36 -13.78 1.03
CA ASP A 40 -1.30 -12.66 1.96
C ASP A 40 -1.81 -11.32 1.42
N ASP A 41 -1.79 -11.10 0.10
CA ASP A 41 -2.44 -9.94 -0.53
C ASP A 41 -3.89 -9.81 -0.06
N ALA A 42 -4.67 -10.91 -0.13
CA ALA A 42 -6.09 -10.88 0.21
C ALA A 42 -6.32 -10.53 1.68
N TYR A 43 -5.40 -10.95 2.56
CA TYR A 43 -5.43 -10.65 3.98
C TYR A 43 -5.13 -9.17 4.22
N ALA A 44 -4.09 -8.64 3.59
CA ALA A 44 -3.68 -7.25 3.71
C ALA A 44 -4.71 -6.28 3.11
N LEU A 45 -5.18 -6.56 1.90
CA LEU A 45 -6.19 -5.79 1.19
C LEU A 45 -7.51 -5.73 1.97
N SER A 46 -7.93 -6.85 2.59
CA SER A 46 -9.14 -6.87 3.41
C SER A 46 -9.10 -5.81 4.52
N ILE A 47 -7.96 -5.62 5.18
CA ILE A 47 -7.80 -4.68 6.30
C ILE A 47 -7.86 -3.22 5.84
N ILE A 48 -7.17 -2.87 4.76
CA ILE A 48 -7.18 -1.47 4.29
C ILE A 48 -8.47 -1.10 3.56
N LEU A 49 -9.10 -2.05 2.85
CA LEU A 49 -10.35 -1.81 2.12
C LEU A 49 -11.55 -1.59 3.06
N MET A 50 -11.49 -2.08 4.30
CA MET A 50 -12.52 -1.83 5.31
C MET A 50 -12.29 -0.56 6.14
N ASP A 51 -11.14 0.09 5.99
CA ASP A 51 -10.79 1.28 6.76
C ASP A 51 -11.45 2.52 6.16
N ASP A 52 -12.48 3.03 6.84
CA ASP A 52 -13.26 4.17 6.38
C ASP A 52 -12.52 5.51 6.57
N SER A 53 -11.37 5.54 7.24
CA SER A 53 -10.56 6.75 7.37
C SER A 53 -9.75 7.07 6.12
N ILE A 54 -9.67 6.12 5.17
CA ILE A 54 -8.88 6.22 3.94
C ILE A 54 -9.79 6.41 2.71
N ASP A 55 -9.32 7.21 1.75
CA ASP A 55 -9.95 7.34 0.43
C ASP A 55 -9.24 6.43 -0.58
N ILE A 56 -9.74 5.21 -0.74
CA ILE A 56 -9.22 4.25 -1.71
C ILE A 56 -9.71 4.61 -3.11
N LEU A 57 -8.81 5.15 -3.92
CA LEU A 57 -9.10 5.64 -5.27
C LEU A 57 -9.20 4.51 -6.29
N ALA A 58 -8.34 3.50 -6.16
CA ALA A 58 -8.31 2.32 -7.02
C ALA A 58 -7.56 1.15 -6.37
N LEU A 59 -7.95 -0.06 -6.77
CA LEU A 59 -7.21 -1.30 -6.57
C LEU A 59 -6.73 -1.81 -7.94
N ASN A 60 -5.47 -1.56 -8.23
CA ASN A 60 -4.82 -1.91 -9.47
C ASN A 60 -4.22 -3.32 -9.39
N ALA A 61 -4.30 -4.06 -10.50
CA ALA A 61 -3.72 -5.38 -10.62
C ALA A 61 -2.26 -5.33 -11.12
N THR A 62 -1.41 -6.13 -10.51
CA THR A 62 0.02 -6.24 -10.83
C THR A 62 0.35 -7.63 -11.35
N GLN A 63 1.30 -7.68 -12.30
CA GLN A 63 1.81 -8.94 -12.86
C GLN A 63 2.82 -9.61 -11.92
N TRP A 64 2.90 -10.92 -12.02
CA TRP A 64 3.89 -11.76 -11.34
C TRP A 64 4.22 -12.99 -12.19
N GLN A 65 5.35 -13.63 -11.94
CA GLN A 65 5.77 -14.86 -12.62
C GLN A 65 6.67 -15.68 -11.71
N ALA A 66 6.08 -16.56 -10.90
CA ALA A 66 6.83 -17.34 -9.92
C ALA A 66 7.70 -18.45 -10.54
N SER A 67 7.31 -18.97 -11.70
CA SER A 67 8.10 -19.95 -12.45
C SER A 67 7.64 -20.01 -13.90
N GLN A 68 8.31 -20.76 -14.77
CA GLN A 68 7.83 -21.03 -16.14
C GLN A 68 6.48 -21.77 -16.19
N TRP A 69 6.02 -22.33 -15.07
CA TRP A 69 4.74 -23.06 -14.98
C TRP A 69 3.60 -22.21 -14.43
N SER A 70 3.87 -20.98 -13.97
CA SER A 70 2.79 -20.08 -13.58
C SER A 70 2.01 -19.61 -14.81
N THR A 71 0.76 -19.21 -14.57
CA THR A 71 -0.13 -18.61 -15.58
C THR A 71 0.58 -17.53 -16.39
N THR A 72 0.36 -17.49 -17.71
CA THR A 72 0.87 -16.40 -18.56
C THR A 72 0.00 -15.14 -18.48
N ASN A 73 -1.10 -15.18 -17.72
CA ASN A 73 -2.06 -14.09 -17.57
C ASN A 73 -2.14 -13.63 -16.11
N SER A 74 -1.04 -13.70 -15.37
CA SER A 74 -0.97 -13.41 -13.93
C SER A 74 -1.63 -12.10 -13.52
N MET A 75 -1.40 -11.02 -14.28
CA MET A 75 -2.07 -9.73 -14.07
C MET A 75 -3.60 -9.82 -14.18
N GLU A 76 -4.13 -10.54 -15.18
CA GLU A 76 -5.58 -10.72 -15.33
C GLU A 76 -6.16 -11.57 -14.19
N ASP A 77 -5.41 -12.56 -13.71
CA ASP A 77 -5.82 -13.40 -12.59
C ASP A 77 -5.89 -12.55 -11.29
N SER A 78 -4.88 -11.70 -11.04
CA SER A 78 -4.91 -10.71 -9.95
C SER A 78 -6.08 -9.73 -10.10
N HIS A 79 -6.34 -9.23 -11.31
CA HIS A 79 -7.47 -8.34 -11.58
C HIS A 79 -8.83 -8.99 -11.27
N ARG A 80 -9.03 -10.25 -11.65
CA ARG A 80 -10.27 -10.99 -11.34
C ARG A 80 -10.41 -11.26 -9.85
N LEU A 81 -9.31 -11.59 -9.16
CA LEU A 81 -9.34 -11.84 -7.73
C LEU A 81 -9.61 -10.56 -6.93
N ASN A 82 -9.07 -9.41 -7.37
CA ASN A 82 -9.42 -8.09 -6.85
C ASN A 82 -10.93 -7.82 -6.94
N GLN A 83 -11.53 -8.08 -8.10
CA GLN A 83 -12.97 -7.93 -8.28
C GLN A 83 -13.78 -8.87 -7.38
N THR A 84 -13.28 -10.11 -7.20
CA THR A 84 -13.91 -11.10 -6.34
C THR A 84 -13.88 -10.67 -4.87
N LEU A 85 -12.72 -10.24 -4.38
CA LEU A 85 -12.56 -9.73 -3.01
C LEU A 85 -13.51 -8.55 -2.75
N LEU A 86 -13.53 -7.54 -3.63
CA LEU A 86 -14.43 -6.40 -3.52
C LEU A 86 -15.90 -6.84 -3.51
N GLY A 87 -16.28 -7.79 -4.37
CA GLY A 87 -17.62 -8.37 -4.39
C GLY A 87 -18.00 -9.09 -3.09
N VAL A 88 -17.07 -9.86 -2.50
CA VAL A 88 -17.26 -10.52 -1.20
C VAL A 88 -17.47 -9.50 -0.10
N MET A 89 -16.67 -8.42 -0.10
CA MET A 89 -16.74 -7.32 0.87
C MET A 89 -17.95 -6.39 0.65
N GLY A 90 -18.56 -6.41 -0.54
CA GLY A 90 -19.64 -5.48 -0.89
C GLY A 90 -19.16 -4.07 -1.19
N LEU A 91 -17.93 -3.94 -1.69
CA LEU A 91 -17.29 -2.68 -2.06
C LEU A 91 -17.32 -2.47 -3.58
N ASN A 92 -17.34 -1.19 -4.00
CA ASN A 92 -17.37 -0.79 -5.41
C ASN A 92 -16.11 -0.01 -5.83
N THR A 93 -14.99 -0.25 -5.14
CA THR A 93 -13.71 0.38 -5.44
C THR A 93 -13.31 0.13 -6.89
N LYS A 94 -12.82 1.17 -7.57
CA LYS A 94 -12.37 1.06 -8.96
C LYS A 94 -11.26 0.02 -9.07
N THR A 95 -11.34 -0.86 -10.07
CA THR A 95 -10.26 -1.80 -10.41
C THR A 95 -9.67 -1.47 -11.77
N ASN A 96 -8.35 -1.55 -11.91
CA ASN A 96 -7.67 -1.36 -13.18
C ASN A 96 -6.72 -2.51 -13.49
N ARG A 97 -6.57 -2.80 -14.78
CA ARG A 97 -5.52 -3.67 -15.30
C ARG A 97 -4.19 -2.95 -15.32
N GLY A 98 -3.15 -3.60 -14.79
CA GLY A 98 -1.77 -3.14 -14.88
C GLY A 98 -1.05 -3.57 -16.14
N GLY A 99 0.26 -3.33 -16.15
CA GLY A 99 1.15 -3.88 -17.16
C GLY A 99 1.10 -5.41 -17.15
N ALA A 100 0.96 -6.02 -18.32
CA ALA A 100 0.87 -7.49 -18.43
C ALA A 100 2.23 -8.19 -18.25
N SER A 101 3.32 -7.44 -18.13
CA SER A 101 4.69 -7.93 -18.04
C SER A 101 5.56 -6.88 -17.37
N ARG A 102 6.79 -7.22 -17.01
CA ARG A 102 7.79 -6.25 -16.53
C ARG A 102 8.09 -5.15 -17.56
N MET A 103 8.63 -4.01 -17.12
CA MET A 103 9.11 -2.94 -18.01
C MET A 103 10.13 -3.45 -19.03
N TYR A 104 10.17 -2.82 -20.22
CA TYR A 104 11.09 -3.20 -21.28
C TYR A 104 12.52 -2.68 -21.01
N ASP A 105 13.52 -3.38 -21.55
CA ASP A 105 14.93 -3.01 -21.35
C ASP A 105 15.39 -1.86 -22.27
N TRP A 106 14.67 -1.56 -23.35
CA TRP A 106 15.02 -0.52 -24.34
C TRP A 106 13.79 0.21 -24.92
N GLY A 107 14.04 1.38 -25.50
CA GLY A 107 13.01 2.18 -26.15
C GLY A 107 12.06 2.84 -25.16
N ASP A 108 10.77 2.82 -25.49
CA ASP A 108 9.72 3.13 -24.53
C ASP A 108 9.61 1.96 -23.54
N ARG A 109 10.15 2.18 -22.34
CA ARG A 109 10.29 1.12 -21.34
C ARG A 109 9.03 0.91 -20.52
N ALA A 110 8.10 1.84 -20.56
CA ALA A 110 6.90 1.77 -19.76
C ALA A 110 5.93 0.69 -20.24
N GLN A 111 5.21 0.12 -19.27
CA GLN A 111 4.02 -0.67 -19.54
C GLN A 111 2.80 0.26 -19.48
N HIS A 112 2.37 0.72 -20.64
CA HIS A 112 1.18 1.56 -20.78
C HIS A 112 -0.07 0.77 -20.40
N SER A 113 -0.65 1.10 -19.24
CA SER A 113 -1.78 0.35 -18.66
C SER A 113 -2.78 1.29 -17.98
N ALA A 114 -4.00 0.78 -17.74
CA ALA A 114 -5.01 1.53 -17.03
C ALA A 114 -4.56 1.88 -15.60
N ALA A 115 -3.81 1.00 -14.94
CA ALA A 115 -3.22 1.26 -13.63
C ALA A 115 -2.18 2.39 -13.67
N ALA A 116 -1.22 2.34 -14.60
CA ALA A 116 -0.19 3.38 -14.73
C ALA A 116 -0.81 4.76 -15.01
N TYR A 117 -1.81 4.82 -15.90
CA TYR A 117 -2.53 6.07 -16.18
C TYR A 117 -3.42 6.53 -15.03
N GLU A 118 -3.97 5.61 -14.21
CA GLU A 118 -4.68 6.00 -12.99
C GLU A 118 -3.72 6.64 -11.98
N ILE A 119 -2.53 6.09 -11.78
CA ILE A 119 -1.49 6.70 -10.93
C ILE A 119 -1.14 8.10 -11.43
N ILE A 120 -0.86 8.27 -12.73
CA ILE A 120 -0.55 9.58 -13.33
C ILE A 120 -1.69 10.57 -13.08
N LYS A 121 -2.93 10.17 -13.36
CA LYS A 121 -4.12 11.01 -13.18
C LYS A 121 -4.26 11.45 -11.72
N GLN A 122 -4.15 10.52 -10.78
CA GLN A 122 -4.38 10.81 -9.36
C GLN A 122 -3.22 11.59 -8.74
N ALA A 123 -1.98 11.36 -9.18
CA ALA A 123 -0.81 12.12 -8.73
C ALA A 123 -0.87 13.58 -9.24
N ARG A 124 -1.28 13.80 -10.49
CA ARG A 124 -1.49 15.16 -11.03
C ARG A 124 -2.59 15.93 -10.30
N ALA A 125 -3.59 15.22 -9.81
CA ALA A 125 -4.71 15.79 -9.07
C ALA A 125 -4.40 16.10 -7.59
N GLN A 126 -3.19 15.84 -7.10
CA GLN A 126 -2.79 16.25 -5.75
C GLN A 126 -2.58 17.77 -5.70
N GLU A 127 -3.05 18.37 -4.61
CA GLU A 127 -2.77 19.77 -4.29
C GLU A 127 -1.28 19.96 -3.97
N ASP A 128 -0.81 21.20 -4.03
CA ASP A 128 0.58 21.51 -3.72
C ASP A 128 0.89 21.19 -2.25
N GLY A 129 1.91 20.35 -2.04
CA GLY A 129 2.31 19.87 -0.71
C GLY A 129 1.61 18.58 -0.27
N GLU A 130 0.61 18.10 -1.02
CA GLU A 130 0.02 16.77 -0.82
C GLU A 130 0.70 15.70 -1.68
N LYS A 131 0.64 14.45 -1.22
CA LYS A 131 1.16 13.29 -1.96
C LYS A 131 0.09 12.23 -2.10
N LEU A 132 0.01 11.65 -3.29
CA LEU A 132 -0.71 10.40 -3.53
C LEU A 132 0.04 9.28 -2.83
N ASN A 133 -0.64 8.55 -1.95
CA ASN A 133 -0.07 7.35 -1.36
C ASN A 133 -0.32 6.17 -2.30
N VAL A 134 0.72 5.42 -2.61
CA VAL A 134 0.63 4.18 -3.39
C VAL A 134 1.18 3.06 -2.52
N ILE A 135 0.39 2.02 -2.28
CA ILE A 135 0.81 0.86 -1.49
C ILE A 135 0.94 -0.32 -2.45
N ALA A 136 2.17 -0.79 -2.63
CA ALA A 136 2.50 -1.89 -3.54
C ALA A 136 2.85 -3.16 -2.77
N LEU A 137 2.10 -4.21 -3.09
CA LEU A 137 2.23 -5.55 -2.51
C LEU A 137 3.09 -6.49 -3.39
N GLY A 138 3.23 -6.13 -4.67
CA GLY A 138 3.98 -6.91 -5.66
C GLY A 138 5.07 -6.12 -6.40
N ALA A 139 5.20 -6.42 -7.70
CA ALA A 139 6.10 -5.74 -8.61
C ALA A 139 5.81 -4.24 -8.73
N LEU A 140 6.86 -3.42 -8.89
CA LEU A 140 6.74 -1.97 -9.01
C LEU A 140 6.43 -1.48 -10.43
N THR A 141 6.06 -2.37 -11.34
CA THR A 141 5.92 -2.11 -12.78
C THR A 141 4.98 -0.93 -13.08
N ASN A 142 3.80 -0.88 -12.45
CA ASN A 142 2.81 0.16 -12.73
C ASN A 142 3.28 1.54 -12.23
N VAL A 143 3.86 1.60 -11.03
CA VAL A 143 4.38 2.85 -10.42
C VAL A 143 5.58 3.38 -11.20
N ALA A 144 6.53 2.50 -11.54
CA ALA A 144 7.68 2.86 -12.35
C ALA A 144 7.29 3.25 -13.77
N SER A 145 6.30 2.58 -14.38
CA SER A 145 5.76 2.98 -15.68
C SER A 145 5.09 4.35 -15.61
N ALA A 146 4.32 4.64 -14.56
CA ALA A 146 3.70 5.95 -14.36
C ALA A 146 4.74 7.07 -14.27
N ILE A 147 5.81 6.88 -13.49
CA ILE A 147 6.90 7.85 -13.34
C ILE A 147 7.77 7.93 -14.61
N PHE A 148 7.95 6.82 -15.34
CA PHE A 148 8.67 6.84 -16.61
C PHE A 148 7.91 7.64 -17.68
N ILE A 149 6.59 7.43 -17.77
CA ILE A 149 5.71 8.16 -18.69
C ILE A 149 5.65 9.62 -18.30
N GLU A 150 5.57 9.91 -17.00
CA GLU A 150 5.42 11.27 -16.51
C GLU A 150 6.33 11.59 -15.31
N PRO A 151 7.62 11.93 -15.55
CA PRO A 151 8.61 12.08 -14.48
C PRO A 151 8.27 13.13 -13.43
N GLU A 152 7.51 14.17 -13.79
CA GLU A 152 7.16 15.27 -12.90
C GLU A 152 6.25 14.87 -11.72
N ILE A 153 5.59 13.70 -11.79
CA ILE A 153 4.71 13.23 -10.70
C ILE A 153 5.50 12.57 -9.57
N ALA A 154 6.80 12.28 -9.74
CA ALA A 154 7.58 11.55 -8.76
C ALA A 154 7.55 12.23 -7.37
N ASP A 155 7.65 13.56 -7.33
CA ASP A 155 7.59 14.34 -6.08
C ASP A 155 6.19 14.40 -5.46
N LYS A 156 5.15 14.02 -6.22
CA LYS A 156 3.75 13.96 -5.77
C LYS A 156 3.33 12.57 -5.30
N ILE A 157 4.24 11.60 -5.27
CA ILE A 157 3.96 10.22 -4.86
C ILE A 157 4.73 9.88 -3.59
N ARG A 158 4.04 9.23 -2.66
CA ARG A 158 4.62 8.49 -1.55
C ARG A 158 4.33 7.01 -1.76
N LEU A 159 5.38 6.22 -1.96
CA LEU A 159 5.30 4.80 -2.22
C LEU A 159 5.61 4.00 -0.95
N TYR A 160 4.67 3.15 -0.53
CA TYR A 160 4.85 2.14 0.49
C TYR A 160 4.99 0.78 -0.21
N TRP A 161 6.04 0.03 0.09
CA TRP A 161 6.33 -1.20 -0.66
C TRP A 161 6.91 -2.31 0.23
N LEU A 162 6.37 -3.51 0.08
CA LEU A 162 6.99 -4.74 0.55
C LEU A 162 7.98 -5.23 -0.52
N GLY A 163 9.25 -5.27 -0.16
CA GLY A 163 10.28 -5.81 -1.04
C GLY A 163 11.66 -5.39 -0.61
N SER A 164 12.68 -5.84 -1.34
CA SER A 164 14.08 -5.76 -0.97
C SER A 164 14.41 -6.52 0.33
N SER A 165 15.70 -6.60 0.64
CA SER A 165 16.20 -6.99 1.95
C SER A 165 17.26 -5.98 2.40
N TYR A 166 17.34 -5.71 3.70
CA TYR A 166 18.33 -4.78 4.24
C TYR A 166 19.00 -5.35 5.49
N ASP A 167 20.33 -5.36 5.49
CA ASP A 167 21.15 -5.66 6.65
C ASP A 167 21.43 -4.34 7.40
N PHE A 168 20.67 -4.09 8.47
CA PHE A 168 20.79 -2.86 9.27
C PHE A 168 22.11 -2.74 10.03
N GLU A 169 22.82 -3.85 10.26
CA GLU A 169 24.12 -3.83 10.93
C GLU A 169 25.24 -3.46 9.93
N LYS A 170 25.19 -4.01 8.72
CA LYS A 170 26.19 -3.77 7.67
C LYS A 170 25.87 -2.59 6.77
N GLY A 171 24.64 -2.08 6.81
CA GLY A 171 24.16 -1.02 5.91
C GLY A 171 24.02 -1.47 4.46
N VAL A 172 23.71 -2.76 4.22
CA VAL A 172 23.71 -3.37 2.87
C VAL A 172 22.28 -3.65 2.41
N LEU A 173 21.90 -3.03 1.28
CA LEU A 173 20.66 -3.30 0.57
C LEU A 173 20.87 -4.44 -0.43
N ARG A 174 19.99 -5.43 -0.39
CA ARG A 174 19.86 -6.53 -1.35
C ARG A 174 18.52 -6.46 -2.09
N ARG A 175 18.50 -6.95 -3.32
CA ARG A 175 17.36 -6.88 -4.26
C ARG A 175 17.03 -8.26 -4.84
N ASP A 176 17.19 -9.29 -4.02
CA ASP A 176 17.13 -10.70 -4.44
C ASP A 176 15.91 -11.45 -3.90
N ASP A 177 14.89 -10.72 -3.44
CA ASP A 177 13.56 -11.25 -3.17
C ASP A 177 12.67 -11.27 -4.43
N PHE A 178 11.49 -11.89 -4.27
CA PHE A 178 10.53 -12.13 -5.33
C PHE A 178 10.05 -10.84 -6.00
N ASN A 179 9.58 -9.86 -5.24
CA ASN A 179 9.02 -8.61 -5.77
C ASN A 179 10.08 -7.81 -6.55
N CYS A 180 11.34 -7.81 -6.08
CA CYS A 180 12.46 -7.27 -6.84
C CYS A 180 12.67 -7.98 -8.18
N ALA A 181 12.59 -9.32 -8.18
CA ALA A 181 12.83 -10.14 -9.36
C ALA A 181 11.72 -10.01 -10.42
N MET A 182 10.50 -9.66 -10.02
CA MET A 182 9.37 -9.49 -10.95
C MET A 182 9.56 -8.31 -11.90
N ASP A 183 10.24 -7.24 -11.45
CA ASP A 183 10.63 -6.12 -12.31
C ASP A 183 11.88 -5.38 -11.78
N PRO A 184 13.09 -5.90 -12.04
CA PRO A 184 14.34 -5.30 -11.57
C PRO A 184 14.59 -3.90 -12.17
N TYR A 185 14.07 -3.66 -13.37
CA TYR A 185 14.18 -2.36 -14.02
C TYR A 185 13.30 -1.33 -13.33
N ALA A 186 12.05 -1.67 -13.02
CA ALA A 186 11.14 -0.79 -12.28
C ALA A 186 11.73 -0.37 -10.93
N LEU A 187 12.24 -1.33 -10.14
CA LEU A 187 12.90 -1.02 -8.88
C LEU A 187 14.10 -0.08 -9.07
N THR A 188 14.96 -0.37 -10.05
CA THR A 188 16.11 0.49 -10.34
C THR A 188 15.67 1.89 -10.76
N HIS A 189 14.66 2.00 -11.61
CA HIS A 189 14.13 3.30 -12.04
C HIS A 189 13.65 4.13 -10.85
N LEU A 190 12.90 3.53 -9.92
CA LEU A 190 12.38 4.23 -8.75
C LEU A 190 13.48 4.61 -7.75
N LEU A 191 14.46 3.75 -7.51
CA LEU A 191 15.62 4.06 -6.67
C LEU A 191 16.46 5.24 -7.20
N PHE A 192 16.45 5.48 -8.52
CA PHE A 192 17.10 6.63 -9.15
C PHE A 192 16.17 7.83 -9.38
N SER A 193 14.88 7.71 -9.05
CA SER A 193 13.90 8.78 -9.17
C SER A 193 13.88 9.68 -7.92
N THR A 194 12.99 10.67 -7.89
CA THR A 194 12.76 11.52 -6.71
C THR A 194 11.68 11.02 -5.75
N VAL A 195 10.98 9.94 -6.09
CA VAL A 195 9.83 9.41 -5.32
C VAL A 195 10.18 9.12 -3.86
N GLU A 196 9.29 9.47 -2.95
CA GLU A 196 9.42 9.12 -1.53
C GLU A 196 9.07 7.64 -1.35
N MET A 197 9.97 6.86 -0.76
CA MET A 197 9.81 5.41 -0.61
C MET A 197 9.91 5.02 0.87
N HIS A 198 8.89 4.27 1.31
CA HIS A 198 8.81 3.59 2.60
C HIS A 198 8.80 2.09 2.32
N ILE A 199 9.85 1.40 2.73
CA ILE A 199 10.09 0.02 2.31
C ILE A 199 10.12 -0.87 3.55
N ILE A 200 9.30 -1.92 3.55
CA ILE A 200 9.47 -3.00 4.52
C ILE A 200 10.26 -4.14 3.87
N PRO A 201 11.47 -4.45 4.39
CA PRO A 201 12.26 -5.56 3.90
C PRO A 201 11.58 -6.90 4.14
N VAL A 202 11.75 -7.84 3.21
CA VAL A 202 11.28 -9.22 3.39
C VAL A 202 11.87 -9.86 4.66
N SER A 203 13.14 -9.54 4.97
CA SER A 203 13.81 -10.00 6.20
C SER A 203 13.12 -9.55 7.49
N VAL A 204 12.40 -8.42 7.47
CA VAL A 204 11.64 -7.89 8.60
C VAL A 204 10.21 -8.44 8.56
N ALA A 205 9.54 -8.39 7.41
CA ALA A 205 8.18 -8.87 7.22
C ALA A 205 7.98 -10.37 7.56
N ASN A 206 9.03 -11.18 7.46
CA ASN A 206 9.05 -12.59 7.89
C ASN A 206 8.54 -12.86 9.32
N LYS A 207 8.55 -11.86 10.21
CA LYS A 207 8.02 -12.00 11.58
C LYS A 207 6.49 -12.12 11.63
N MET A 208 5.79 -11.74 10.56
CA MET A 208 4.32 -11.73 10.51
C MET A 208 3.78 -13.11 10.16
N THR A 209 3.72 -14.01 11.13
CA THR A 209 3.35 -15.41 10.88
C THR A 209 1.99 -15.78 11.48
N PHE A 210 1.21 -16.55 10.72
CA PHE A 210 -0.10 -17.05 11.08
C PHE A 210 -0.10 -18.57 11.08
N GLU A 211 -0.70 -19.18 12.10
CA GLU A 211 -0.97 -20.62 12.18
C GLU A 211 -2.33 -20.92 11.54
N TYR A 212 -2.40 -21.97 10.71
CA TYR A 212 -3.61 -22.34 9.99
C TYR A 212 -4.77 -22.67 10.93
N GLU A 213 -4.55 -23.52 11.94
CA GLU A 213 -5.61 -23.95 12.86
C GLU A 213 -6.18 -22.77 13.69
N GLU A 214 -5.32 -21.88 14.16
CA GLU A 214 -5.75 -20.65 14.85
C GLU A 214 -6.56 -19.76 13.90
N THR A 215 -6.04 -19.56 12.68
CA THR A 215 -6.66 -18.72 11.65
C THR A 215 -8.03 -19.28 11.27
N ARG A 216 -8.13 -20.58 11.02
CA ARG A 216 -9.36 -21.29 10.70
C ARG A 216 -10.39 -21.13 11.81
N ALA A 217 -10.03 -21.46 13.05
CA ALA A 217 -10.94 -21.34 14.19
C ALA A 217 -11.49 -19.91 14.39
N LYS A 218 -10.69 -18.88 14.08
CA LYS A 218 -11.10 -17.47 14.19
C LYS A 218 -11.91 -16.96 12.99
N LEU A 219 -11.74 -17.54 11.80
CA LEU A 219 -12.29 -17.03 10.54
C LEU A 219 -13.47 -17.84 9.99
N GLU A 220 -13.59 -19.13 10.32
CA GLU A 220 -14.53 -20.07 9.66
C GLU A 220 -16.02 -19.71 9.76
N ASN A 221 -16.39 -18.89 10.75
CA ASN A 221 -17.78 -18.47 10.99
C ASN A 221 -18.11 -17.07 10.42
N HIS A 222 -17.19 -16.45 9.67
CA HIS A 222 -17.38 -15.12 9.09
C HIS A 222 -17.32 -15.18 7.56
N PHE A 223 -18.20 -14.48 6.83
CA PHE A 223 -18.27 -14.59 5.36
C PHE A 223 -16.94 -14.21 4.67
N LEU A 224 -16.29 -13.16 5.14
CA LEU A 224 -14.98 -12.74 4.63
C LEU A 224 -13.89 -13.72 5.09
N GLY A 225 -14.00 -14.23 6.33
CA GLY A 225 -13.08 -15.24 6.85
C GLY A 225 -13.11 -16.54 6.04
N VAL A 226 -14.30 -17.02 5.67
CA VAL A 226 -14.48 -18.19 4.78
C VAL A 226 -13.83 -17.96 3.41
N PHE A 227 -13.94 -16.75 2.85
CA PHE A 227 -13.27 -16.41 1.61
C PHE A 227 -11.74 -16.44 1.75
N LEU A 228 -11.21 -15.84 2.82
CA LEU A 228 -9.75 -15.82 3.07
C LEU A 228 -9.19 -17.23 3.31
N LEU A 229 -9.92 -18.08 4.06
CA LEU A 229 -9.56 -19.49 4.22
C LEU A 229 -9.58 -20.24 2.88
N LYS A 230 -10.54 -19.94 2.00
CA LYS A 230 -10.56 -20.51 0.66
C LYS A 230 -9.34 -20.09 -0.16
N VAL A 231 -8.91 -18.83 -0.09
CA VAL A 231 -7.68 -18.36 -0.76
C VAL A 231 -6.46 -19.13 -0.24
N TRP A 232 -6.39 -19.37 1.08
CA TRP A 232 -5.34 -20.20 1.66
C TRP A 232 -5.38 -21.65 1.16
N ASP A 233 -6.55 -22.29 1.23
CA ASP A 233 -6.75 -23.71 0.93
C ASP A 233 -6.54 -24.02 -0.56
N ASP A 234 -6.95 -23.11 -1.46
CA ASP A 234 -6.84 -23.27 -2.91
C ASP A 234 -5.44 -22.92 -3.45
N HIS A 235 -4.57 -22.34 -2.63
CA HIS A 235 -3.20 -22.01 -3.06
C HIS A 235 -2.42 -23.29 -3.41
N ILE A 236 -1.41 -23.17 -4.28
CA ILE A 236 -0.65 -24.34 -4.78
C ILE A 236 -0.01 -25.18 -3.67
N ASP A 237 0.27 -24.56 -2.53
CA ASP A 237 0.78 -25.20 -1.32
C ASP A 237 -0.19 -25.06 -0.12
N GLY A 238 -1.51 -25.09 -0.37
CA GLY A 238 -2.58 -24.90 0.62
C GLY A 238 -2.49 -25.77 1.88
N GLY A 239 -1.78 -26.91 1.82
CA GLY A 239 -1.52 -27.79 2.97
C GLY A 239 -0.54 -27.26 4.02
N ARG A 240 0.00 -26.04 3.87
CA ARG A 240 0.85 -25.42 4.89
C ARG A 240 0.07 -25.16 6.18
N THR A 241 0.62 -25.61 7.31
CA THR A 241 0.07 -25.35 8.64
C THR A 241 0.41 -23.96 9.16
N GLN A 242 1.32 -23.25 8.50
CA GLN A 242 1.81 -21.93 8.88
C GLN A 242 2.18 -21.13 7.62
N ARG A 243 1.86 -19.84 7.60
CA ARG A 243 2.30 -18.90 6.55
C ARG A 243 2.72 -17.57 7.13
N THR A 244 3.68 -16.95 6.48
CA THR A 244 3.94 -15.53 6.66
C THR A 244 2.92 -14.74 5.85
N ILE A 245 2.34 -13.69 6.47
CA ILE A 245 1.44 -12.74 5.82
C ILE A 245 2.22 -11.43 5.65
N TRP A 246 3.13 -11.40 4.67
CA TRP A 246 4.09 -10.31 4.50
C TRP A 246 3.39 -8.98 4.20
N ASP A 247 2.43 -8.97 3.28
CA ASP A 247 1.75 -7.76 2.82
C ASP A 247 0.95 -7.04 3.91
N LEU A 248 0.50 -7.79 4.91
CA LEU A 248 -0.20 -7.20 6.06
C LEU A 248 0.71 -6.20 6.79
N THR A 249 2.02 -6.39 6.74
CA THR A 249 2.99 -5.51 7.41
C THR A 249 3.07 -4.13 6.76
N ILE A 250 3.16 -4.02 5.43
CA ILE A 250 3.24 -2.71 4.76
C ILE A 250 1.92 -1.96 4.82
N VAL A 251 0.78 -2.69 4.78
CA VAL A 251 -0.54 -2.09 5.00
C VAL A 251 -0.64 -1.53 6.42
N ASN A 252 -0.22 -2.27 7.45
CA ASN A 252 -0.24 -1.77 8.81
C ASN A 252 0.81 -0.67 9.05
N ALA A 253 1.92 -0.66 8.32
CA ALA A 253 2.87 0.45 8.40
C ALA A 253 2.25 1.79 7.97
N PHE A 254 1.33 1.74 6.99
CA PHE A 254 0.55 2.90 6.58
C PHE A 254 -0.55 3.27 7.58
N LEU A 255 -1.32 2.28 8.05
CA LEU A 255 -2.47 2.52 8.94
C LEU A 255 -2.07 2.87 10.39
N HIS A 256 -1.00 2.24 10.86
CA HIS A 256 -0.53 2.27 12.25
C HIS A 256 0.99 2.50 12.30
N PRO A 257 1.47 3.67 11.84
CA PRO A 257 2.91 3.97 11.84
C PRO A 257 3.52 3.91 13.25
N GLU A 258 2.73 4.07 14.31
CA GLU A 258 3.16 3.93 15.70
C GLU A 258 3.48 2.48 16.12
N TRP A 259 3.15 1.48 15.29
CA TRP A 259 3.55 0.08 15.51
C TRP A 259 4.86 -0.27 14.82
N MET A 260 5.47 0.68 14.11
CA MET A 260 6.66 0.47 13.29
C MET A 260 7.89 1.16 13.89
N GLU A 261 9.06 0.54 13.72
CA GLU A 261 10.35 1.22 13.85
C GLU A 261 10.84 1.61 12.45
N GLU A 262 10.59 2.84 12.04
CA GLU A 262 11.08 3.38 10.75
C GLU A 262 12.43 4.07 10.91
N VAL A 263 13.34 3.82 9.97
CA VAL A 263 14.64 4.49 9.90
C VAL A 263 14.89 5.07 8.52
N GLU A 264 15.46 6.27 8.48
CA GLU A 264 15.98 6.85 7.24
C GLU A 264 17.35 6.25 6.93
N ILE A 265 17.54 5.73 5.72
CA ILE A 265 18.84 5.26 5.25
C ILE A 265 19.24 6.01 3.98
N THR A 266 20.55 6.09 3.72
CA THR A 266 21.07 6.53 2.43
C THR A 266 21.47 5.30 1.61
N THR A 267 20.85 5.16 0.45
CA THR A 267 21.16 4.08 -0.51
C THR A 267 22.58 4.22 -1.07
N SER A 268 23.18 3.11 -1.51
CA SER A 268 24.49 3.15 -2.20
C SER A 268 24.40 3.88 -3.55
N LYS A 269 25.55 4.19 -4.15
CA LYS A 269 25.61 4.84 -5.47
C LYS A 269 24.91 4.04 -6.57
N ASP A 270 25.02 2.72 -6.53
CA ASP A 270 24.37 1.81 -7.48
C ASP A 270 22.85 1.70 -7.23
N ASN A 271 22.37 2.31 -6.14
CA ASN A 271 20.98 2.38 -5.72
C ASN A 271 20.46 3.84 -5.68
N GLY A 272 21.11 4.77 -6.40
CA GLY A 272 20.66 6.16 -6.56
C GLY A 272 21.25 7.18 -5.58
N ASN A 273 22.00 6.76 -4.55
CA ASN A 273 22.61 7.64 -3.55
C ASN A 273 21.63 8.66 -2.94
N ARG A 274 20.42 8.20 -2.61
CA ARG A 274 19.33 9.00 -2.05
C ARG A 274 18.84 8.47 -0.71
N LYS A 275 18.15 9.34 0.03
CA LYS A 275 17.43 8.99 1.24
C LYS A 275 16.15 8.22 0.91
N VAL A 276 15.92 7.14 1.64
CA VAL A 276 14.69 6.33 1.64
C VAL A 276 14.40 5.85 3.05
N PHE A 277 13.15 5.50 3.34
CA PHE A 277 12.71 5.03 4.64
C PHE A 277 12.59 3.51 4.62
N TYR A 278 13.14 2.86 5.65
CA TYR A 278 13.10 1.42 5.84
C TYR A 278 12.48 1.09 7.19
N TYR A 279 11.58 0.11 7.22
CA TYR A 279 11.06 -0.43 8.47
C TYR A 279 12.01 -1.48 9.02
N LYS A 280 12.54 -1.25 10.22
CA LYS A 280 13.50 -2.11 10.90
C LYS A 280 12.84 -3.12 11.84
N ASP A 281 11.69 -2.77 12.40
CA ASP A 281 10.90 -3.65 13.25
C ASP A 281 9.41 -3.26 13.26
N PHE A 282 8.57 -4.15 13.79
CA PHE A 282 7.15 -3.90 14.02
C PHE A 282 6.55 -4.77 15.13
N ASP A 283 5.41 -4.34 15.67
CA ASP A 283 4.64 -5.09 16.67
C ASP A 283 3.68 -6.10 16.01
N ALA A 284 4.16 -7.35 15.83
CA ALA A 284 3.43 -8.41 15.15
C ALA A 284 2.14 -8.82 15.88
N ASP A 285 2.14 -8.80 17.22
CA ASP A 285 1.00 -9.22 18.02
C ASP A 285 -0.15 -8.21 17.95
N LYS A 286 0.16 -6.90 17.90
CA LYS A 286 -0.86 -5.87 17.63
C LYS A 286 -1.51 -6.06 16.27
N MET A 287 -0.71 -6.21 15.22
CA MET A 287 -1.23 -6.41 13.85
C MET A 287 -2.08 -7.68 13.73
N ARG A 288 -1.65 -8.80 14.32
CA ARG A 288 -2.43 -10.05 14.31
C ARG A 288 -3.73 -9.90 15.09
N THR A 289 -3.70 -9.23 16.23
CA THR A 289 -4.90 -8.94 17.04
C THR A 289 -5.87 -8.06 16.28
N ASP A 290 -5.39 -6.96 15.69
CA ASP A 290 -6.17 -6.03 14.90
C ASP A 290 -6.82 -6.73 13.70
N PHE A 291 -6.05 -7.53 12.95
CA PHE A 291 -6.55 -8.31 11.82
C PHE A 291 -7.77 -9.16 12.21
N PHE A 292 -7.63 -10.01 13.24
CA PHE A 292 -8.72 -10.89 13.65
C PHE A 292 -9.93 -10.12 14.21
N GLN A 293 -9.70 -9.01 14.92
CA GLN A 293 -10.79 -8.16 15.43
C GLN A 293 -11.55 -7.50 14.28
N LYS A 294 -10.83 -6.86 13.35
CA LYS A 294 -11.40 -6.21 12.18
C LYS A 294 -12.22 -7.17 11.33
N ILE A 295 -11.69 -8.35 11.00
CA ILE A 295 -12.45 -9.35 10.23
C ILE A 295 -13.69 -9.81 10.99
N LYS A 296 -13.61 -10.02 12.31
CA LYS A 296 -14.76 -10.48 13.13
C LYS A 296 -15.92 -9.49 13.14
N PHE A 297 -15.64 -8.18 13.11
CA PHE A 297 -16.64 -7.13 13.21
C PHE A 297 -17.00 -6.49 11.86
N TYR A 298 -16.34 -6.90 10.77
CA TYR A 298 -16.61 -6.33 9.46
C TYR A 298 -18.00 -6.72 8.96
N GLU A 299 -18.84 -5.73 8.73
CA GLU A 299 -20.12 -5.88 8.05
C GLU A 299 -20.05 -5.25 6.67
N ARG A 300 -20.72 -5.85 5.68
CA ARG A 300 -20.82 -5.24 4.35
C ARG A 300 -21.48 -3.86 4.48
N PRO A 301 -21.02 -2.84 3.73
CA PRO A 301 -21.71 -1.56 3.68
C PRO A 301 -23.17 -1.73 3.29
N SER A 302 -24.05 -0.93 3.90
CA SER A 302 -25.45 -0.86 3.51
C SER A 302 -25.54 -0.35 2.07
N LYS A 303 -26.30 -1.06 1.22
CA LYS A 303 -26.56 -0.67 -0.17
C LYS A 303 -27.48 0.54 -0.27
#